data_AF-A0A2A4FVK6-F1
#
_entry.id   AF-A0A2A4FVK6-F1
#
_cell.length_a   1.000
_cell.length_b   1.000
_cell.length_c   1.000
_cell.angle_alpha   90.00
_cell.angle_beta   90.00
_cell.angle_gamma   90.00
#
_symmetry.space_group_name_H-M   'P 1'
#
loop_
_entity.id
_entity.type
_entity.pdbx_description
1 polymer ?
#
loop_
_entity_poly.entity_id
_entity_poly.type
_entity_poly.pdbx_seq_one_letter_code
_entity_poly.pdbx_strand_id
1 'polypeptide(L)'
;MNAITDPMRKAGWTVRSRIRATIMSAGLAAILGATTAPAADLPERLRAMTPEAFGATATLKHDPGARRTILSTEAGHVPSRVSPIRHLLSDNHLRAVIDWRTGAVRYEVHQRILYWGAHARDRRGYAAASYEAPDGLRVGGLIEARDGESFCPNEDNLGPCAHTRHIVFSIGEEELRAIAARHRDGAPDPWAFRIAEPGGRHWEDAIVPAEAAGLLIALDRHRAAQG
;
A
#
# COMPACT_ATOMS: atom_id res chain seq x y z
N MET A 1 -23.34 -18.97 64.46
CA MET A 1 -22.87 -19.62 65.70
C MET A 1 -22.41 -21.03 65.36
N ASN A 2 -21.22 -21.39 65.84
CA ASN A 2 -20.58 -22.72 65.94
C ASN A 2 -19.27 -22.82 65.15
N ALA A 3 -18.22 -22.36 65.82
CA ALA A 3 -16.84 -22.85 65.72
C ALA A 3 -16.73 -24.26 66.35
N ILE A 4 -15.56 -24.90 66.17
CA ILE A 4 -14.91 -26.04 66.90
C ILE A 4 -14.33 -27.01 65.86
N THR A 5 -13.08 -27.48 65.84
CA THR A 5 -11.76 -27.19 66.43
C THR A 5 -10.76 -28.13 65.71
N ASP A 6 -9.54 -27.66 65.45
CA ASP A 6 -8.33 -28.44 65.11
C ASP A 6 -7.84 -29.22 66.36
N PRO A 7 -7.12 -30.37 66.25
CA PRO A 7 -5.64 -30.29 66.38
C PRO A 7 -4.80 -31.37 65.65
N MET A 8 -3.72 -30.91 65.01
CA MET A 8 -2.31 -31.35 65.13
C MET A 8 -1.90 -32.84 65.27
N ARG A 9 -1.00 -33.29 64.38
CA ARG A 9 0.31 -33.98 64.67
C ARG A 9 1.08 -34.18 63.35
N LYS A 10 2.15 -33.43 63.08
CA LYS A 10 3.58 -33.53 63.48
C LYS A 10 4.42 -34.57 62.72
N ALA A 11 5.55 -34.04 62.21
CA ALA A 11 6.84 -34.66 61.85
C ALA A 11 6.84 -35.57 60.60
N GLY A 12 7.77 -35.47 59.66
CA GLY A 12 8.97 -34.64 59.53
C GLY A 12 9.93 -35.34 58.57
N TRP A 13 10.98 -34.60 58.21
CA TRP A 13 12.24 -35.03 57.60
C TRP A 13 12.39 -34.92 56.08
N THR A 14 13.47 -34.22 55.78
CA THR A 14 14.02 -33.66 54.56
C THR A 14 14.71 -34.68 53.69
N VAL A 15 14.65 -34.53 52.36
CA VAL A 15 15.84 -34.66 51.50
C VAL A 15 15.77 -33.61 50.40
N ARG A 16 16.82 -32.79 50.35
CA ARG A 16 17.14 -31.87 49.26
C ARG A 16 17.53 -32.67 48.02
N SER A 17 16.92 -32.41 46.86
CA SER A 17 17.65 -32.56 45.60
C SER A 17 17.33 -31.37 44.69
N ARG A 18 18.40 -30.63 44.37
CA ARG A 18 18.40 -29.56 43.38
C ARG A 18 18.52 -30.24 42.02
N ILE A 19 17.43 -30.37 41.27
CA ILE A 19 17.52 -30.62 39.84
C ILE A 19 17.31 -29.27 39.15
N ARG A 20 18.44 -28.64 38.80
CA ARG A 20 18.45 -27.55 37.82
C ARG A 20 18.17 -28.19 36.47
N ALA A 21 16.91 -28.18 36.04
CA ALA A 21 16.55 -28.48 34.66
C ALA A 21 16.89 -27.24 33.82
N THR A 22 18.07 -27.25 33.21
CA THR A 22 18.44 -26.28 32.19
C THR A 22 17.61 -26.60 30.95
N ILE A 23 16.47 -25.91 30.78
CA ILE A 23 15.69 -25.95 29.55
C ILE A 23 16.50 -25.16 28.51
N MET A 24 17.21 -25.89 27.64
CA MET A 24 17.74 -25.37 26.40
C MET A 24 16.54 -25.10 25.47
N SER A 25 16.01 -23.88 25.54
CA SER A 25 15.05 -23.40 24.56
C SER A 25 15.79 -23.22 23.22
N ALA A 26 15.73 -24.24 22.36
CA ALA A 26 16.05 -24.09 20.95
C ALA A 26 15.00 -23.16 20.34
N GLY A 27 15.31 -21.86 20.29
CA GLY A 27 14.51 -20.86 19.60
C GLY A 27 14.51 -21.18 18.11
N LEU A 28 13.40 -21.72 17.63
CA LEU A 28 13.09 -21.85 16.20
C LEU A 28 13.06 -20.42 15.63
N ALA A 29 14.12 -20.03 14.91
CA ALA A 29 14.08 -18.84 14.08
C ALA A 29 13.11 -19.10 12.93
N ALA A 30 11.88 -18.60 13.06
CA ALA A 30 10.92 -18.59 11.97
C ALA A 30 11.46 -17.66 10.88
N ILE A 31 12.06 -18.26 9.85
CA ILE A 31 12.36 -17.58 8.59
C ILE A 31 10.99 -17.27 7.97
N LEU A 32 10.45 -16.08 8.26
CA LEU A 32 9.38 -15.51 7.45
C LEU A 32 9.98 -15.26 6.07
N GLY A 33 9.77 -16.21 5.17
CA GLY A 33 10.08 -16.05 3.77
C GLY A 33 9.35 -14.82 3.27
N ALA A 34 10.10 -13.78 2.88
CA ALA A 34 9.57 -12.73 2.04
C ALA A 34 9.12 -13.40 0.75
N THR A 35 7.83 -13.67 0.63
CA THR A 35 7.24 -13.97 -0.66
C THR A 35 7.40 -12.70 -1.47
N THR A 36 8.44 -12.63 -2.30
CA THR A 36 8.49 -11.67 -3.40
C THR A 36 7.21 -11.89 -4.17
N ALA A 37 6.28 -10.94 -4.08
CA ALA A 37 5.12 -10.95 -4.96
C ALA A 37 5.66 -11.14 -6.38
N PRO A 38 5.06 -12.02 -7.21
CA PRO A 38 5.45 -12.05 -8.61
C PRO A 38 5.31 -10.63 -9.10
N ALA A 39 6.38 -10.07 -9.67
CA ALA A 39 6.29 -8.85 -10.44
C ALA A 39 5.20 -9.14 -11.48
N ALA A 40 3.97 -8.70 -11.21
CA ALA A 40 2.85 -8.83 -12.12
C ALA A 40 3.36 -8.35 -13.46
N ASP A 41 3.16 -9.12 -14.54
CA ASP A 41 3.71 -8.84 -15.87
C ASP A 41 3.49 -7.36 -16.23
N LEU A 42 4.50 -6.54 -15.94
CA LEU A 42 4.40 -5.11 -16.16
C LEU A 42 4.30 -4.91 -17.66
N PRO A 43 3.29 -4.17 -18.15
CA PRO A 43 3.19 -3.83 -19.56
C PRO A 43 4.54 -3.34 -20.08
N GLU A 44 4.95 -3.82 -21.26
CA GLU A 44 6.25 -3.47 -21.86
C GLU A 44 6.50 -1.96 -21.89
N ARG A 45 5.44 -1.19 -22.14
CA ARG A 45 5.47 0.27 -22.10
C ARG A 45 5.89 0.81 -20.73
N LEU A 46 5.37 0.29 -19.61
CA LEU A 46 5.77 0.70 -18.26
C LEU A 46 7.24 0.36 -18.00
N ARG A 47 7.71 -0.79 -18.47
CA ARG A 47 9.12 -1.20 -18.33
C ARG A 47 10.08 -0.32 -19.12
N ALA A 48 9.62 0.23 -20.25
CA ALA A 48 10.40 1.11 -21.13
C ALA A 48 10.37 2.59 -20.70
N MET A 49 9.55 2.98 -19.72
CA MET A 49 9.47 4.37 -19.28
C MET A 49 10.65 4.76 -18.39
N THR A 50 11.25 5.92 -18.69
CA THR A 50 12.34 6.50 -17.91
C THR A 50 11.80 7.51 -16.87
N PRO A 51 12.59 7.85 -15.84
CA PRO A 51 12.29 8.93 -14.91
C PRO A 51 11.94 10.24 -15.61
N GLU A 52 12.67 10.62 -16.64
CA GLU A 52 12.46 11.86 -17.40
C GLU A 52 11.12 11.82 -18.14
N ALA A 53 10.75 10.67 -18.71
CA ALA A 53 9.47 10.51 -19.39
C ALA A 53 8.29 10.65 -18.42
N PHE A 54 8.37 10.05 -17.23
CA PHE A 54 7.37 10.26 -16.17
C PHE A 54 7.36 11.72 -15.68
N GLY A 55 8.53 12.31 -15.41
CA GLY A 55 8.63 13.68 -14.93
C GLY A 55 8.18 14.74 -15.95
N ALA A 56 8.33 14.46 -17.25
CA ALA A 56 7.85 15.35 -18.34
C ALA A 56 6.34 15.26 -18.56
N THR A 57 5.72 14.12 -18.23
CA THR A 57 4.28 13.90 -18.38
C THR A 57 3.50 14.16 -17.08
N ALA A 58 4.20 14.34 -15.96
CA ALA A 58 3.60 14.71 -14.69
C ALA A 58 2.72 15.96 -14.84
N THR A 59 1.49 15.87 -14.36
CA THR A 59 0.52 16.96 -14.43
C THR A 59 0.61 17.83 -13.19
N LEU A 60 0.40 19.13 -13.36
CA LEU A 60 0.32 20.11 -12.29
C LEU A 60 -1.12 20.62 -12.18
N LYS A 61 -1.69 20.53 -10.98
CA LYS A 61 -3.01 21.09 -10.68
C LYS A 61 -2.93 21.99 -9.46
N HIS A 62 -3.42 23.22 -9.59
CA HIS A 62 -3.67 24.10 -8.46
C HIS A 62 -5.09 23.89 -7.94
N ASP A 63 -5.23 23.82 -6.62
CA ASP A 63 -6.49 23.72 -5.91
C ASP A 63 -6.57 24.88 -4.91
N PRO A 64 -7.02 26.07 -5.36
CA PRO A 64 -7.09 27.26 -4.51
C PRO A 64 -8.03 27.10 -3.32
N GLY A 65 -9.10 26.31 -3.48
CA GLY A 65 -10.06 26.03 -2.41
C GLY A 65 -9.42 25.26 -1.25
N ALA A 66 -8.57 24.27 -1.57
CA ALA A 66 -7.80 23.53 -0.58
C ALA A 66 -6.39 24.11 -0.33
N ARG A 67 -6.05 25.25 -0.93
CA ARG A 67 -4.74 25.93 -0.84
C ARG A 67 -3.55 24.99 -1.05
N ARG A 68 -3.61 24.18 -2.11
CA ARG A 68 -2.59 23.19 -2.42
C ARG A 68 -2.29 23.09 -3.90
N THR A 69 -1.09 22.63 -4.19
CA THR A 69 -0.65 22.21 -5.53
C THR A 69 -0.53 20.70 -5.53
N ILE A 70 -0.96 20.05 -6.61
CA ILE A 70 -0.89 18.61 -6.79
C ILE A 70 -0.07 18.35 -8.04
N LEU A 71 1.01 17.59 -7.88
CA LEU A 71 1.74 16.95 -8.98
C LEU A 71 1.29 15.49 -9.07
N SER A 72 0.99 15.00 -10.26
CA SER A 72 0.46 13.63 -10.46
C SER A 72 1.10 12.94 -11.67
N THR A 73 1.58 11.71 -11.48
CA THR A 73 2.16 10.85 -12.53
C THR A 73 1.13 10.05 -13.33
N GLU A 74 -0.16 10.15 -12.99
CA GLU A 74 -1.30 9.47 -13.64
C GLU A 74 -1.31 9.58 -15.19
N ALA A 75 -0.76 10.66 -15.76
CA ALA A 75 -0.69 10.84 -17.21
C ALA A 75 0.52 10.13 -17.88
N GLY A 76 1.48 9.66 -17.09
CA GLY A 76 2.70 9.01 -17.57
C GLY A 76 2.42 7.64 -18.19
N HIS A 77 1.56 6.86 -17.55
CA HIS A 77 1.07 5.62 -18.12
C HIS A 77 -0.44 5.65 -18.26
N VAL A 78 -0.92 5.39 -19.48
CA VAL A 78 -2.33 5.18 -19.75
C VAL A 78 -2.44 3.83 -20.47
N PRO A 79 -3.09 2.82 -19.86
CA PRO A 79 -3.40 1.56 -20.52
C PRO A 79 -4.10 1.81 -21.87
N SER A 80 -3.82 0.96 -22.87
CA SER A 80 -4.18 1.25 -24.28
C SER A 80 -5.68 1.50 -24.49
N ARG A 81 -6.01 2.31 -25.52
CA ARG A 81 -7.34 2.92 -25.76
C ARG A 81 -8.46 1.97 -26.21
N VAL A 82 -8.26 0.65 -26.17
CA VAL A 82 -9.05 -0.29 -26.99
C VAL A 82 -10.39 -0.71 -26.34
N SER A 83 -10.63 -0.50 -25.04
CA SER A 83 -11.84 -1.00 -24.37
C SER A 83 -12.76 0.09 -23.79
N PRO A 84 -14.11 0.00 -23.97
CA PRO A 84 -15.07 0.93 -23.41
C PRO A 84 -15.14 0.91 -21.87
N ILE A 85 -14.71 -0.18 -21.22
CA ILE A 85 -14.62 -0.31 -19.75
C ILE A 85 -13.25 0.12 -19.19
N ARG A 86 -12.39 0.79 -19.98
CA ARG A 86 -11.01 1.16 -19.58
C ARG A 86 -10.92 1.98 -18.30
N HIS A 87 -11.88 2.88 -18.08
CA HIS A 87 -11.90 3.77 -16.92
C HIS A 87 -12.13 2.98 -15.63
N LEU A 88 -12.57 1.72 -15.78
CA LEU A 88 -12.74 0.78 -14.69
C LEU A 88 -11.48 -0.03 -14.39
N LEU A 89 -10.49 -0.09 -15.29
CA LEU A 89 -9.30 -0.94 -15.08
C LEU A 89 -8.52 -0.53 -13.83
N SER A 90 -7.93 -1.53 -13.18
CA SER A 90 -6.99 -1.28 -12.12
C SER A 90 -5.77 -0.56 -12.66
N ASP A 91 -5.39 0.50 -11.98
CA ASP A 91 -4.25 1.35 -12.33
C ASP A 91 -3.76 2.02 -11.05
N ASN A 92 -2.50 2.41 -11.02
CA ASN A 92 -1.91 3.10 -9.89
C ASN A 92 -0.98 4.22 -10.35
N HIS A 93 -0.83 5.22 -9.48
CA HIS A 93 0.07 6.33 -9.73
C HIS A 93 0.47 7.04 -8.44
N LEU A 94 1.48 7.90 -8.53
CA LEU A 94 1.95 8.73 -7.42
C LEU A 94 1.45 10.18 -7.51
N ARG A 95 1.30 10.79 -6.35
CA ARG A 95 1.09 12.24 -6.21
C ARG A 95 2.00 12.86 -5.17
N ALA A 96 2.43 14.10 -5.45
CA ALA A 96 2.97 15.01 -4.44
C ALA A 96 1.97 16.13 -4.21
N VAL A 97 1.49 16.26 -2.97
CA VAL A 97 0.54 17.28 -2.54
C VAL A 97 1.29 18.32 -1.71
N ILE A 98 1.37 19.54 -2.22
CA ILE A 98 2.13 20.64 -1.65
C ILE A 98 1.17 21.63 -1.00
N ASP A 99 1.28 21.83 0.31
CA ASP A 99 0.52 22.83 1.06
C ASP A 99 1.14 24.22 0.86
N TRP A 100 0.35 25.21 0.41
CA TRP A 100 0.87 26.55 0.10
C TRP A 100 1.27 27.36 1.33
N ARG A 101 0.69 27.06 2.49
CA ARG A 101 0.94 27.82 3.72
C ARG A 101 2.28 27.43 4.34
N THR A 102 2.62 26.16 4.26
CA THR A 102 3.78 25.56 4.95
C THR A 102 4.89 25.15 4.00
N GLY A 103 4.58 24.96 2.70
CA GLY A 103 5.49 24.33 1.75
C GLY A 103 5.67 22.83 1.98
N ALA A 104 4.96 22.23 2.95
CA ALA A 104 5.07 20.83 3.26
C ALA A 104 4.55 19.98 2.09
N VAL A 105 5.25 18.88 1.80
CA VAL A 105 4.90 17.94 0.74
C VAL A 105 4.45 16.63 1.36
N ARG A 106 3.29 16.14 0.97
CA ARG A 106 2.81 14.79 1.25
C ARG A 106 2.85 13.95 -0.02
N TYR A 107 3.40 12.76 0.07
CA TYR A 107 3.43 11.80 -1.03
C TYR A 107 2.32 10.78 -0.86
N GLU A 108 1.60 10.52 -1.95
CA GLU A 108 0.43 9.65 -1.95
C GLU A 108 0.54 8.62 -3.07
N VAL A 109 0.21 7.38 -2.75
CA VAL A 109 -0.07 6.33 -3.73
C VAL A 109 -1.57 6.29 -3.95
N HIS A 110 -1.98 6.41 -5.21
CA HIS A 110 -3.37 6.32 -5.64
C HIS A 110 -3.54 5.00 -6.38
N GLN A 111 -4.52 4.20 -5.97
CA GLN A 111 -4.87 2.93 -6.61
C GLN A 111 -6.35 2.95 -7.00
N ARG A 112 -6.62 2.62 -8.27
CA ARG A 112 -7.94 2.17 -8.72
C ARG A 112 -7.95 0.64 -8.71
N ILE A 113 -8.97 0.04 -8.11
CA ILE A 113 -9.15 -1.42 -8.08
C ILE A 113 -10.43 -1.77 -8.81
N LEU A 114 -10.33 -2.58 -9.86
CA LEU A 114 -11.45 -3.29 -10.48
C LEU A 114 -11.65 -4.63 -9.81
N TYR A 115 -12.88 -4.94 -9.42
CA TYR A 115 -13.23 -6.28 -8.97
C TYR A 115 -14.65 -6.64 -9.35
N TRP A 116 -14.93 -7.94 -9.39
CA TRP A 116 -16.28 -8.46 -9.58
C TRP A 116 -16.88 -8.82 -8.21
N GLY A 117 -18.09 -8.33 -7.98
CA GLY A 117 -18.97 -8.72 -6.88
C GLY A 117 -20.13 -9.56 -7.39
N ALA A 118 -20.75 -10.36 -6.52
CA ALA A 118 -21.86 -11.24 -6.89
C ALA A 118 -23.14 -10.48 -7.30
N HIS A 119 -23.29 -9.23 -6.84
CA HIS A 119 -24.42 -8.35 -7.10
C HIS A 119 -24.03 -6.90 -6.79
N ALA A 120 -24.83 -5.93 -7.22
CA ALA A 120 -24.50 -4.50 -7.11
C ALA A 120 -24.18 -3.98 -5.70
N ARG A 121 -24.64 -4.70 -4.66
CA ARG A 121 -24.41 -4.38 -3.25
C ARG A 121 -23.17 -5.06 -2.66
N ASP A 122 -22.51 -5.96 -3.40
CA ASP A 122 -21.34 -6.71 -2.95
C ASP A 122 -20.06 -5.87 -3.09
N ARG A 123 -19.98 -4.81 -2.28
CA ARG A 123 -18.84 -3.89 -2.30
C ARG A 123 -17.77 -4.32 -1.31
N ARG A 124 -16.54 -4.51 -1.80
CA ARG A 124 -15.37 -4.82 -0.97
C ARG A 124 -14.97 -3.60 -0.16
N GLY A 125 -14.58 -3.80 1.09
CA GLY A 125 -13.98 -2.77 1.95
C GLY A 125 -12.48 -2.95 2.07
N TYR A 126 -11.73 -1.86 2.20
CA TYR A 126 -10.28 -1.86 2.40
C TYR A 126 -9.93 -1.02 3.62
N ALA A 127 -8.92 -1.42 4.38
CA ALA A 127 -8.62 -0.82 5.68
C ALA A 127 -7.18 -0.33 5.84
N ALA A 128 -6.21 -1.01 5.22
CA ALA A 128 -4.80 -0.70 5.40
C ALA A 128 -4.00 -1.02 4.15
N ALA A 129 -2.89 -0.32 3.97
CA ALA A 129 -1.85 -0.65 3.01
C ALA A 129 -0.59 -1.13 3.75
N SER A 130 0.10 -2.12 3.20
CA SER A 130 1.39 -2.58 3.70
C SER A 130 2.41 -2.60 2.58
N TYR A 131 3.63 -2.18 2.86
CA TYR A 131 4.69 -2.04 1.87
C TYR A 131 6.08 -2.10 2.50
N GLU A 132 7.09 -2.35 1.67
CA GLU A 132 8.49 -2.34 2.11
C GLU A 132 8.99 -0.90 2.28
N ALA A 133 9.53 -0.58 3.45
CA ALA A 133 10.25 0.66 3.74
C ALA A 133 11.73 0.33 4.06
N PRO A 134 12.64 1.32 4.06
CA PRO A 134 14.05 1.09 4.35
C PRO A 134 14.32 0.42 5.71
N ASP A 135 13.47 0.65 6.71
CA ASP A 135 13.55 0.10 8.06
C ASP A 135 12.73 -1.19 8.26
N GLY A 136 12.05 -1.67 7.20
CA GLY A 136 11.30 -2.92 7.21
C GLY A 136 9.86 -2.78 6.67
N LEU A 137 9.02 -3.77 6.98
CA LEU A 137 7.62 -3.76 6.56
C LEU A 137 6.84 -2.67 7.31
N ARG A 138 6.24 -1.75 6.55
CA ARG A 138 5.38 -0.70 7.09
C ARG A 138 3.92 -1.03 6.82
N VAL A 139 3.05 -0.67 7.77
CA VAL A 139 1.59 -0.73 7.63
C VAL A 139 1.01 0.65 7.91
N GLY A 140 0.28 1.18 6.93
CA GLY A 140 -0.34 2.51 6.99
C GLY A 140 -1.86 2.44 6.84
N GLY A 141 -2.55 3.37 7.49
CA GLY A 141 -3.97 3.61 7.23
C GLY A 141 -4.20 4.22 5.84
N LEU A 142 -5.42 4.07 5.34
CA LEU A 142 -5.83 4.69 4.08
C LEU A 142 -6.25 6.15 4.35
N ILE A 143 -5.80 7.07 3.51
CA ILE A 143 -6.27 8.45 3.45
C ILE A 143 -7.70 8.48 2.88
N GLU A 144 -7.94 7.66 1.85
CA GLU A 144 -9.21 7.56 1.18
C GLU A 144 -9.48 6.10 0.79
N ALA A 145 -10.73 5.67 0.96
CA ALA A 145 -11.23 4.40 0.44
C ALA A 145 -12.68 4.61 0.00
N ARG A 146 -12.87 5.06 -1.24
CA ARG A 146 -14.21 5.39 -1.76
C ARG A 146 -14.64 4.46 -2.87
N ASP A 147 -15.94 4.33 -3.00
CA ASP A 147 -16.54 3.68 -4.16
C ASP A 147 -16.35 4.53 -5.41
N GLY A 148 -16.04 3.86 -6.52
CA GLY A 148 -16.07 4.42 -7.85
C GLY A 148 -17.32 3.98 -8.61
N GLU A 149 -17.19 3.93 -9.92
CA GLU A 149 -18.20 3.46 -10.84
C GLU A 149 -18.46 1.95 -10.70
N SER A 150 -19.67 1.54 -11.05
CA SER A 150 -20.09 0.13 -11.10
C SER A 150 -20.75 -0.14 -12.43
N PHE A 151 -20.47 -1.30 -13.02
CA PHE A 151 -21.08 -1.79 -14.23
C PHE A 151 -21.76 -3.14 -13.94
N CYS A 152 -23.08 -3.14 -13.98
CA CYS A 152 -23.91 -4.33 -13.84
C CYS A 152 -24.52 -4.66 -15.20
N PRO A 153 -24.28 -5.86 -15.77
CA PRO A 153 -24.78 -6.22 -17.09
C PRO A 153 -26.31 -6.25 -17.20
N ASN A 154 -27.02 -6.43 -16.09
CA ASN A 154 -28.46 -6.59 -16.04
C ASN A 154 -29.12 -5.36 -15.40
N GLU A 155 -30.23 -4.88 -15.98
CA GLU A 155 -30.98 -3.71 -15.50
C GLU A 155 -31.52 -3.89 -14.06
N ASP A 156 -31.84 -5.12 -13.69
CA ASP A 156 -32.32 -5.47 -12.35
C ASP A 156 -31.21 -5.49 -11.28
N ASN A 157 -29.94 -5.27 -11.67
CA ASN A 157 -28.76 -5.35 -10.79
C ASN A 157 -28.61 -6.71 -10.08
N LEU A 158 -29.23 -7.75 -10.64
CA LEU A 158 -29.12 -9.13 -10.22
C LEU A 158 -28.02 -9.83 -11.02
N GLY A 159 -27.06 -10.44 -10.33
CA GLY A 159 -25.91 -11.13 -10.93
C GLY A 159 -24.60 -10.32 -10.89
N PRO A 160 -23.52 -10.87 -11.47
CA PRO A 160 -22.18 -10.32 -11.31
C PRO A 160 -22.07 -8.86 -11.76
N CYS A 161 -21.53 -8.02 -10.89
CA CYS A 161 -21.29 -6.60 -11.17
C CYS A 161 -19.80 -6.31 -11.08
N ALA A 162 -19.28 -5.55 -12.04
CA ALA A 162 -17.95 -4.96 -11.95
C ALA A 162 -18.04 -3.70 -11.08
N HIS A 163 -17.13 -3.57 -10.13
CA HIS A 163 -17.04 -2.45 -9.21
C HIS A 163 -15.64 -1.87 -9.25
N THR A 164 -15.57 -0.55 -9.08
CA THR A 164 -14.29 0.14 -8.88
C THR A 164 -14.19 0.72 -7.48
N ARG A 165 -12.96 0.73 -6.95
CA ARG A 165 -12.59 1.37 -5.68
C ARG A 165 -11.42 2.28 -5.91
N HIS A 166 -11.48 3.47 -5.33
CA HIS A 166 -10.36 4.42 -5.32
C HIS A 166 -9.79 4.41 -3.90
N ILE A 167 -8.54 3.99 -3.81
CA ILE A 167 -7.79 3.88 -2.56
C ILE A 167 -6.61 4.85 -2.61
N VAL A 168 -6.39 5.55 -1.51
CA VAL A 168 -5.25 6.44 -1.36
C VAL A 168 -4.57 6.17 -0.03
N PHE A 169 -3.25 6.07 -0.02
CA PHE A 169 -2.46 6.01 1.21
C PHE A 169 -1.18 6.84 1.06
N SER A 170 -0.59 7.27 2.19
CA SER A 170 0.65 8.02 2.19
C SER A 170 1.88 7.13 2.29
N ILE A 171 2.95 7.59 1.65
CA ILE A 171 4.32 7.17 1.89
C ILE A 171 5.14 8.39 2.33
N GLY A 172 6.23 8.18 3.08
CA GLY A 172 7.13 9.26 3.43
C GLY A 172 8.11 9.61 2.29
N GLU A 173 8.81 10.72 2.44
CA GLU A 173 9.78 11.17 1.44
C GLU A 173 10.97 10.21 1.35
N GLU A 174 11.44 9.68 2.47
CA GLU A 174 12.54 8.71 2.52
C GLU A 174 12.16 7.44 1.76
N GLU A 175 10.94 6.93 1.97
CA GLU A 175 10.44 5.78 1.23
C GLU A 175 10.35 6.08 -0.27
N LEU A 176 9.81 7.23 -0.67
CA LEU A 176 9.74 7.61 -2.09
C LEU A 176 11.14 7.69 -2.73
N ARG A 177 12.11 8.27 -2.03
CA ARG A 177 13.50 8.35 -2.50
C ARG A 177 14.15 6.97 -2.59
N ALA A 178 13.88 6.09 -1.64
CA ALA A 178 14.36 4.72 -1.67
C ALA A 178 13.77 3.93 -2.86
N ILE A 179 12.48 4.13 -3.18
CA ILE A 179 11.84 3.54 -4.37
C ILE A 179 12.52 4.07 -5.64
N ALA A 180 12.68 5.39 -5.75
CA ALA A 180 13.34 6.03 -6.90
C ALA A 180 14.78 5.50 -7.11
N ALA A 181 15.53 5.28 -6.02
CA ALA A 181 16.90 4.78 -6.07
C ALA A 181 17.03 3.33 -6.57
N ARG A 182 15.93 2.55 -6.62
CA ARG A 182 15.91 1.20 -7.22
C ARG A 182 15.94 1.24 -8.75
N HIS A 183 15.71 2.40 -9.36
CA HIS A 183 15.63 2.50 -10.81
C HIS A 183 16.92 2.06 -11.50
N ARG A 184 16.77 1.19 -12.48
CA ARG A 184 17.81 0.80 -13.44
C ARG A 184 17.20 0.71 -14.83
N ASP A 185 17.91 1.23 -15.82
CA ASP A 185 17.50 1.14 -17.22
C ASP A 185 17.33 -0.33 -17.64
N GLY A 186 16.18 -0.64 -18.23
CA GLY A 186 15.86 -1.99 -18.75
C GLY A 186 15.64 -3.07 -17.67
N ALA A 187 15.73 -2.76 -16.38
CA ALA A 187 15.52 -3.70 -15.29
C ALA A 187 14.52 -3.11 -14.28
N PRO A 188 13.21 -3.22 -14.56
CA PRO A 188 12.20 -2.76 -13.61
C PRO A 188 12.23 -3.67 -12.38
N ASP A 189 12.62 -3.12 -11.24
CA ASP A 189 12.46 -3.70 -9.91
C ASP A 189 11.29 -3.00 -9.20
N PRO A 190 10.03 -3.33 -9.57
CA PRO A 190 8.86 -2.64 -9.05
C PRO A 190 8.73 -2.76 -7.54
N TRP A 191 8.39 -1.65 -6.90
CA TRP A 191 8.11 -1.60 -5.47
C TRP A 191 6.68 -2.03 -5.21
N ALA A 192 6.52 -3.23 -4.66
CA ALA A 192 5.22 -3.83 -4.38
C ALA A 192 4.58 -3.28 -3.11
N PHE A 193 3.26 -3.18 -3.13
CA PHE A 193 2.43 -2.89 -1.98
C PHE A 193 1.18 -3.77 -1.97
N ARG A 194 0.61 -3.95 -0.79
CA ARG A 194 -0.60 -4.75 -0.57
C ARG A 194 -1.65 -3.90 0.14
N ILE A 195 -2.90 -3.99 -0.30
CA ILE A 195 -4.05 -3.31 0.31
C ILE A 195 -4.97 -4.38 0.91
N ALA A 196 -5.12 -4.38 2.23
CA ALA A 196 -5.85 -5.39 2.96
C ALA A 196 -7.35 -5.10 3.05
N GLU A 197 -8.15 -6.14 2.83
CA GLU A 197 -9.58 -6.17 3.15
C GLU A 197 -9.79 -6.74 4.57
N PRO A 198 -10.85 -6.30 5.28
CA PRO A 198 -11.33 -7.03 6.45
C PRO A 198 -11.64 -8.50 6.09
N GLY A 199 -11.14 -9.45 6.88
CA GLY A 199 -11.34 -10.88 6.63
C GLY A 199 -10.22 -11.56 5.83
N GLY A 200 -9.09 -10.89 5.60
CA GLY A 200 -7.83 -11.52 5.16
C GLY A 200 -7.60 -11.59 3.65
N ARG A 201 -8.58 -11.17 2.84
CA ARG A 201 -8.33 -10.89 1.42
C ARG A 201 -7.46 -9.65 1.26
N HIS A 202 -6.81 -9.54 0.11
CA HIS A 202 -6.02 -8.36 -0.22
C HIS A 202 -5.93 -8.15 -1.73
N TRP A 203 -5.59 -6.92 -2.09
CA TRP A 203 -5.15 -6.52 -3.41
C TRP A 203 -3.63 -6.30 -3.38
N GLU A 204 -2.93 -6.64 -4.44
CA GLU A 204 -1.50 -6.39 -4.62
C GLU A 204 -1.28 -5.64 -5.91
N ASP A 205 -0.36 -4.69 -5.87
CA ASP A 205 0.08 -3.95 -7.04
C ASP A 205 1.48 -3.38 -6.77
N ALA A 206 2.05 -2.66 -7.73
CA ALA A 206 3.38 -2.10 -7.57
C ALA A 206 3.57 -0.77 -8.33
N ILE A 207 4.48 0.05 -7.80
CA ILE A 207 4.97 1.27 -8.45
C ILE A 207 6.33 0.98 -9.09
N VAL A 208 6.51 1.39 -10.35
CA VAL A 208 7.82 1.29 -11.00
C VAL A 208 8.78 2.38 -10.47
N PRO A 209 10.04 2.07 -10.16
CA PRO A 209 11.01 3.05 -9.66
C PRO A 209 11.17 4.31 -10.53
N ALA A 210 11.04 4.14 -11.85
CA ALA A 210 11.08 5.26 -12.80
C ALA A 210 9.97 6.29 -12.53
N GLU A 211 8.79 5.86 -12.10
CA GLU A 211 7.69 6.76 -11.78
C GLU A 211 7.97 7.57 -10.52
N ALA A 212 8.50 6.92 -9.47
CA ALA A 212 8.92 7.59 -8.25
C ALA A 212 10.00 8.65 -8.51
N ALA A 213 11.02 8.28 -9.29
CA ALA A 213 12.06 9.21 -9.72
C ALA A 213 11.50 10.35 -10.58
N GLY A 214 10.56 10.07 -11.48
CA GLY A 214 9.89 11.06 -12.30
C GLY A 214 9.06 12.06 -11.51
N LEU A 215 8.36 11.63 -10.46
CA LEU A 215 7.65 12.54 -9.56
C LEU A 215 8.61 13.48 -8.82
N LEU A 216 9.76 12.97 -8.35
CA LEU A 216 10.78 13.80 -7.71
C LEU A 216 11.35 14.84 -8.68
N ILE A 217 11.64 14.45 -9.93
CA ILE A 217 12.06 15.39 -10.99
C ILE A 217 11.00 16.49 -11.22
N ALA A 218 9.72 16.12 -11.29
CA ALA A 218 8.64 17.08 -11.49
C ALA A 218 8.51 18.06 -10.31
N LEU A 219 8.70 17.56 -9.09
CA LEU A 219 8.70 18.38 -7.88
C LEU A 219 9.87 19.37 -7.85
N ASP A 220 11.07 18.93 -8.20
CA ASP A 220 12.25 19.79 -8.23
C ASP A 220 12.13 20.88 -9.30
N ARG A 221 11.60 20.54 -10.48
CA ARG A 221 11.27 21.52 -11.53
C ARG A 221 10.25 22.56 -11.04
N HIS A 222 9.20 22.11 -10.35
CA HIS A 222 8.20 23.02 -9.79
C HIS A 222 8.83 23.98 -8.78
N ARG A 223 9.68 23.47 -7.87
CA ARG A 223 10.40 24.29 -6.88
C ARG A 223 11.32 25.31 -7.54
N ALA A 224 12.08 24.89 -8.56
CA ALA A 224 12.97 25.78 -9.31
C ALA A 224 12.23 26.90 -10.05
N ALA A 225 10.98 26.67 -10.48
CA ALA A 225 10.16 27.67 -11.14
C ALA A 225 9.46 28.65 -10.17
N GLN A 226 9.58 28.46 -8.85
CA GLN A 226 9.04 29.35 -7.83
C GLN A 226 10.11 30.21 -7.12
N GLY A 227 11.40 29.92 -7.36
CA GLY A 227 12.55 30.70 -6.90
C GLY A 227 13.04 31.68 -7.96
#